data_AF-A0A7K9SQN9-F1
#
_entry.id   AF-A0A7K9SQN9-F1
#
_cell.length_a   1.000
_cell.length_b   1.000
_cell.length_c   1.000
_cell.angle_alpha   90.00
_cell.angle_beta   90.00
_cell.angle_gamma   90.00
#
_symmetry.space_group_name_H-M   'P 1'
#
loop_
_entity.id
_entity.type
_entity.pdbx_description
1 polymer ?
#
loop_
_entity_poly.entity_id
_entity_poly.type
_entity_poly.pdbx_seq_one_letter_code
_entity_poly.pdbx_strand_id
1 'polypeptide(L)'
;ALLSPTCNDTTVEEAADLALRQINAHRKEGYILRLYRIFSVREHPQEITGSVFYLILDVVDTECHVLSRKLWKNCKARSPHSTVYGQCKAIIYINQARNIAHLNTYECTLQPVPPRNIQKICPDCPVDHCPTKPRYLEAAVQSLAKFNEESTQTHYFSVLNVTRASMQWVTGPAHFVEFLIQETSCSKSDMIADISQCKPLPPELAVSFCKGSVVNSHVEHQQFVTVSCEIYSLQ
;
A
#
# COMPACT_ATOMS: atom_id res chain seq x y z
N ALA A 1 -22.55 -30.31 8.14
CA ALA A 1 -21.34 -30.59 8.94
C ALA A 1 -20.26 -29.57 8.58
N LEU A 2 -19.25 -29.37 9.44
CA LEU A 2 -18.08 -28.53 9.11
C LEU A 2 -17.04 -29.40 8.41
N LEU A 3 -16.66 -29.03 7.18
CA LEU A 3 -15.66 -29.71 6.37
C LEU A 3 -14.29 -29.08 6.54
N SER A 4 -13.25 -29.86 6.28
CA SER A 4 -11.84 -29.45 6.38
C SER A 4 -11.13 -29.76 5.06
N PRO A 5 -11.42 -29.00 4.00
CA PRO A 5 -10.80 -29.23 2.70
C PRO A 5 -9.29 -28.96 2.77
N THR A 6 -8.56 -29.45 1.76
CA THR A 6 -7.12 -29.19 1.67
C THR A 6 -6.88 -27.75 1.24
N CYS A 7 -5.80 -27.14 1.72
CA CYS A 7 -5.49 -25.73 1.41
C CYS A 7 -5.13 -25.50 -0.07
N ASN A 8 -4.78 -26.56 -0.81
CA ASN A 8 -4.41 -26.51 -2.22
C ASN A 8 -5.59 -26.88 -3.14
N ASP A 9 -6.79 -27.05 -2.59
CA ASP A 9 -8.00 -27.26 -3.39
C ASP A 9 -8.31 -25.98 -4.17
N THR A 10 -8.63 -26.11 -5.46
CA THR A 10 -8.94 -24.99 -6.34
C THR A 10 -10.10 -24.15 -5.83
N THR A 11 -11.12 -24.78 -5.23
CA THR A 11 -12.27 -24.08 -4.63
C THR A 11 -11.86 -23.25 -3.42
N VAL A 12 -10.89 -23.74 -2.64
CA VAL A 12 -10.33 -23.04 -1.48
C VAL A 12 -9.44 -21.87 -1.91
N GLU A 13 -8.65 -22.04 -2.98
CA GLU A 13 -7.88 -20.95 -3.58
C GLU A 13 -8.76 -19.84 -4.14
N GLU A 14 -9.87 -20.19 -4.80
CA GLU A 14 -10.89 -19.24 -5.27
C GLU A 14 -11.53 -18.49 -4.09
N ALA A 15 -11.88 -19.19 -3.02
CA ALA A 15 -12.45 -18.58 -1.82
C ALA A 15 -11.47 -17.57 -1.18
N ALA A 16 -10.18 -17.93 -1.10
CA ALA A 16 -9.14 -17.04 -0.60
C ALA A 16 -8.93 -15.82 -1.50
N ASP A 17 -8.96 -15.98 -2.83
CA ASP A 17 -8.86 -14.87 -3.78
C ASP A 17 -10.04 -13.90 -3.64
N LEU A 18 -11.27 -14.42 -3.61
CA LEU A 18 -12.49 -13.62 -3.42
C LEU A 18 -12.49 -12.88 -2.08
N ALA A 19 -12.12 -13.56 -0.99
CA ALA A 19 -12.00 -12.94 0.32
C ALA A 19 -10.97 -11.80 0.29
N LEU A 20 -9.76 -12.04 -0.22
CA LEU A 20 -8.69 -11.06 -0.21
C LEU A 20 -9.00 -9.85 -1.13
N ARG A 21 -9.71 -10.06 -2.24
CA ARG A 21 -10.22 -8.97 -3.08
C ARG A 21 -11.18 -8.07 -2.30
N GLN A 22 -12.15 -8.64 -1.60
CA GLN A 22 -13.12 -7.87 -0.82
C GLN A 22 -12.49 -7.18 0.39
N ILE A 23 -11.54 -7.84 1.07
CA ILE A 23 -10.75 -7.23 2.16
C ILE A 23 -10.02 -5.97 1.66
N ASN A 24 -9.28 -6.08 0.55
CA ASN A 24 -8.53 -4.96 -0.01
C ASN A 24 -9.43 -3.85 -0.58
N ALA A 25 -10.60 -4.20 -1.09
CA ALA A 25 -11.60 -3.22 -1.53
C ALA A 25 -12.25 -2.46 -0.37
N HIS A 26 -12.49 -3.15 0.76
CA HIS A 26 -13.07 -2.55 1.96
C HIS A 26 -12.10 -1.58 2.66
N ARG A 27 -10.82 -1.94 2.74
CA ARG A 27 -9.78 -1.12 3.40
C ARG A 27 -9.64 0.26 2.74
N LYS A 28 -9.48 1.28 3.58
CA LYS A 28 -9.28 2.69 3.19
C LYS A 28 -7.85 3.19 3.39
N GLU A 29 -7.10 2.53 4.26
CA GLU A 29 -5.72 2.90 4.60
C GLU A 29 -4.74 1.74 4.42
N GLY A 30 -3.49 2.12 4.17
CA GLY A 30 -2.36 1.21 4.05
C GLY A 30 -2.24 0.62 2.65
N TYR A 31 -1.60 -0.55 2.59
CA TYR A 31 -1.19 -1.17 1.34
C TYR A 31 -2.01 -2.40 1.02
N ILE A 32 -2.19 -2.68 -0.27
CA ILE A 32 -2.86 -3.89 -0.75
C ILE A 32 -2.12 -5.10 -0.19
N LEU A 33 -2.87 -6.02 0.40
CA LEU A 33 -2.35 -7.30 0.89
C LEU A 33 -2.37 -8.32 -0.23
N ARG A 34 -1.31 -9.12 -0.28
CA ARG A 34 -1.15 -10.27 -1.17
C ARG A 34 -1.14 -11.55 -0.35
N LEU A 35 -1.77 -12.59 -0.88
CA LEU A 35 -1.78 -13.91 -0.26
C LEU A 35 -0.37 -14.49 -0.28
N TYR A 36 0.14 -14.89 0.89
CA TYR A 36 1.37 -15.67 1.02
C TYR A 36 1.06 -17.16 1.01
N ARG A 37 0.11 -17.60 1.85
CA ARG A 37 -0.47 -18.95 1.84
C ARG A 37 -1.81 -18.98 2.56
N ILE A 38 -2.58 -20.03 2.29
CA ILE A 38 -3.76 -20.38 3.07
C ILE A 38 -3.27 -21.18 4.29
N PHE A 39 -3.40 -20.59 5.48
CA PHE A 39 -2.93 -21.22 6.72
C PHE A 39 -3.91 -22.28 7.21
N SER A 40 -5.21 -21.99 7.13
CA SER A 40 -6.26 -22.93 7.49
C SER A 40 -7.57 -22.56 6.79
N VAL A 41 -8.38 -23.57 6.49
CA VAL A 41 -9.73 -23.42 5.95
C VAL A 41 -10.69 -24.36 6.67
N ARG A 42 -11.90 -23.86 6.94
CA ARG A 42 -13.07 -24.69 7.24
C ARG A 42 -14.20 -24.28 6.32
N GLU A 43 -14.94 -25.26 5.82
CA GLU A 43 -16.10 -25.02 4.98
C GLU A 43 -17.36 -25.47 5.71
N HIS A 44 -18.41 -24.66 5.64
CA HIS A 44 -19.72 -24.97 6.16
C HIS A 44 -20.75 -24.89 5.03
N PRO A 45 -21.05 -26.03 4.39
CA PRO A 45 -22.10 -26.10 3.38
C PRO A 45 -23.44 -25.62 3.95
N GLN A 46 -24.16 -24.80 3.19
CA GLN A 46 -25.47 -24.27 3.57
C GLN A 46 -26.59 -25.16 2.99
N GLU A 47 -27.80 -25.08 3.57
CA GLU A 47 -28.97 -25.84 3.10
C GLU A 47 -29.43 -25.40 1.71
N ILE A 48 -29.28 -24.11 1.41
CA ILE A 48 -29.43 -23.54 0.06
C ILE A 48 -28.06 -23.67 -0.64
N THR A 49 -28.04 -23.76 -1.97
CA THR A 49 -26.79 -23.80 -2.75
C THR A 49 -25.76 -22.80 -2.20
N GLY A 50 -24.51 -23.25 -2.00
CA GLY A 50 -23.40 -22.44 -1.49
C GLY A 50 -22.82 -22.92 -0.15
N SER A 51 -21.73 -22.28 0.25
CA SER A 51 -20.93 -22.62 1.43
C SER A 51 -20.40 -21.36 2.11
N VAL A 52 -20.26 -21.42 3.44
CA VAL A 52 -19.53 -20.41 4.22
C VAL A 52 -18.12 -20.92 4.48
N PHE A 53 -17.11 -20.14 4.10
CA PHE A 53 -15.70 -20.45 4.33
C PHE A 53 -15.16 -19.62 5.50
N TYR A 54 -14.52 -20.29 6.44
CA TYR A 54 -13.74 -19.70 7.53
C TYR A 54 -12.27 -19.86 7.18
N LEU A 55 -11.64 -18.74 6.81
CA LEU A 55 -10.29 -18.69 6.28
C LEU A 55 -9.34 -18.06 7.28
N ILE A 56 -8.15 -18.65 7.43
CA ILE A 56 -6.99 -18.01 8.00
C ILE A 56 -5.96 -17.90 6.89
N LEU A 57 -5.63 -16.67 6.50
CA LEU A 57 -4.76 -16.35 5.38
C LEU A 57 -3.49 -15.70 5.92
N ASP A 58 -2.33 -16.27 5.61
CA ASP A 58 -1.06 -15.57 5.81
C ASP A 58 -0.90 -14.58 4.66
N VAL A 59 -0.66 -13.32 4.99
CA VAL A 59 -0.62 -12.21 4.03
C VAL A 59 0.66 -11.40 4.18
N VAL A 60 1.08 -10.80 3.07
CA VAL A 60 2.17 -9.81 3.01
C VAL A 60 1.67 -8.55 2.33
N ASP A 61 2.22 -7.41 2.73
CA ASP A 61 1.92 -6.15 2.08
C ASP A 61 2.61 -6.01 0.71
N THR A 62 2.13 -5.05 -0.06
CA THR A 62 2.63 -4.78 -1.40
C THR A 62 3.05 -3.33 -1.55
N GLU A 63 3.62 -3.04 -2.71
CA GLU A 63 4.01 -1.72 -3.15
C GLU A 63 2.84 -0.81 -3.58
N CYS A 64 1.61 -1.33 -3.63
CA CYS A 64 0.42 -0.58 -4.03
C CYS A 64 -0.36 -0.08 -2.81
N HIS A 65 -0.74 1.20 -2.81
CA HIS A 65 -1.69 1.73 -1.82
C HIS A 65 -3.11 1.20 -2.09
N VAL A 66 -3.93 1.00 -1.04
CA VAL A 66 -5.32 0.48 -1.20
C VAL A 66 -6.21 1.39 -2.03
N LEU A 67 -5.89 2.69 -2.10
CA LEU A 67 -6.61 3.66 -2.92
C LEU A 67 -6.45 3.43 -4.42
N SER A 68 -5.40 2.72 -4.88
CA SER A 68 -5.26 2.34 -6.30
C SER A 68 -6.34 1.39 -6.79
N ARG A 69 -7.04 0.72 -5.88
CA ARG A 69 -8.06 -0.33 -6.17
C ARG A 69 -7.56 -1.46 -7.10
N LYS A 70 -6.25 -1.58 -7.29
CA LYS A 70 -5.64 -2.65 -8.08
C LYS A 70 -5.94 -4.01 -7.46
N LEU A 71 -6.02 -5.03 -8.32
CA LEU A 71 -6.04 -6.41 -7.85
C LEU A 71 -4.68 -6.76 -7.23
N TRP A 72 -4.70 -7.48 -6.11
CA TRP A 72 -3.49 -7.86 -5.38
C TRP A 72 -2.48 -8.65 -6.23
N LYS A 73 -2.95 -9.38 -7.23
CA LYS A 73 -2.11 -10.13 -8.19
C LYS A 73 -1.24 -9.20 -9.04
N ASN A 74 -1.71 -7.98 -9.31
CA ASN A 74 -1.02 -6.95 -10.10
C ASN A 74 -0.10 -6.08 -9.22
N CYS A 75 -0.06 -6.34 -7.92
CA CYS A 75 0.76 -5.62 -6.97
C CYS A 75 1.96 -6.45 -6.55
N LYS A 76 3.14 -5.86 -6.72
CA LYS A 76 4.42 -6.48 -6.37
C LYS A 76 4.55 -6.55 -4.84
N ALA A 77 4.84 -7.74 -4.34
CA ALA A 77 5.17 -7.94 -2.93
C ALA A 77 6.49 -7.22 -2.60
N ARG A 78 6.59 -6.69 -1.38
CA ARG A 78 7.80 -6.02 -0.92
C ARG A 78 8.95 -7.00 -0.69
N SER A 79 10.16 -6.46 -0.69
CA SER A 79 11.34 -7.20 -0.27
C SER A 79 11.22 -7.65 1.19
N PRO A 80 11.88 -8.75 1.60
CA PRO A 80 11.83 -9.22 2.99
C PRO A 80 12.29 -8.19 4.03
N HIS A 81 13.18 -7.25 3.65
CA HIS A 81 13.67 -6.21 4.55
C HIS A 81 12.68 -5.06 4.81
N SER A 82 11.64 -4.93 3.97
CA SER A 82 10.65 -3.84 4.05
C SER A 82 9.21 -4.36 4.11
N THR A 83 9.00 -5.67 4.22
CA THR A 83 7.65 -6.23 4.24
C THR A 83 6.98 -6.10 5.60
N VAL A 84 5.69 -5.86 5.56
CA VAL A 84 4.77 -6.06 6.67
C VAL A 84 3.99 -7.33 6.37
N TYR A 85 3.99 -8.25 7.32
CA TYR A 85 3.35 -9.55 7.18
C TYR A 85 2.37 -9.78 8.31
N GLY A 86 1.49 -10.77 8.15
CA GLY A 86 0.56 -11.11 9.21
C GLY A 86 -0.49 -12.11 8.77
N GLN A 87 -1.59 -12.12 9.52
CA GLN A 87 -2.70 -13.04 9.30
C GLN A 87 -4.01 -12.30 9.17
N CYS A 88 -4.81 -12.67 8.19
CA CYS A 88 -6.19 -12.26 8.06
C CYS A 88 -7.10 -13.45 8.32
N LYS A 89 -8.00 -13.30 9.30
CA LYS A 89 -9.12 -14.21 9.53
C LYS A 89 -10.32 -13.67 8.78
N ALA A 90 -10.95 -14.47 7.92
CA ALA A 90 -12.06 -14.02 7.08
C ALA A 90 -13.19 -15.05 7.07
N ILE A 91 -14.42 -14.56 7.06
CA ILE A 91 -15.63 -15.37 6.86
C ILE A 91 -16.29 -14.88 5.58
N ILE A 92 -16.38 -15.76 4.58
CA ILE A 92 -16.96 -15.44 3.27
C ILE A 92 -18.02 -16.47 2.89
N TYR A 93 -19.19 -16.00 2.47
CA TYR A 93 -20.22 -16.83 1.85
C TYR A 93 -20.03 -16.86 0.33
N ILE A 94 -20.08 -18.05 -0.26
CA ILE A 94 -19.93 -18.25 -1.71
C ILE A 94 -21.05 -19.17 -2.20
N ASN A 95 -21.75 -18.73 -3.24
CA ASN A 95 -22.70 -19.53 -4.01
C ASN A 95 -22.32 -19.42 -5.49
N GLN A 96 -21.59 -20.42 -5.97
CA GLN A 96 -21.13 -20.49 -7.36
C GLN A 96 -22.30 -20.53 -8.36
N ALA A 97 -23.37 -21.28 -8.05
CA ALA A 97 -24.52 -21.42 -8.93
C ALA A 97 -25.26 -20.08 -9.18
N ARG A 98 -25.20 -19.15 -8.22
CA ARG A 98 -25.79 -17.81 -8.33
C ARG A 98 -24.76 -16.70 -8.59
N ASN A 99 -23.49 -17.05 -8.74
CA ASN A 99 -22.38 -16.11 -8.86
C ASN A 99 -22.34 -15.07 -7.72
N ILE A 100 -22.59 -15.51 -6.49
CA ILE A 100 -22.59 -14.66 -5.28
C ILE A 100 -21.34 -14.97 -4.47
N ALA A 101 -20.58 -13.94 -4.10
CA ALA A 101 -19.53 -14.01 -3.11
C ALA A 101 -19.61 -12.79 -2.19
N HIS A 102 -19.78 -13.01 -0.90
CA HIS A 102 -19.99 -11.94 0.07
C HIS A 102 -19.11 -12.16 1.30
N LEU A 103 -18.19 -11.23 1.55
CA LEU A 103 -17.37 -11.21 2.74
C LEU A 103 -18.21 -10.71 3.93
N ASN A 104 -18.51 -11.60 4.86
CA ASN A 104 -19.30 -11.30 6.05
C ASN A 104 -18.50 -10.46 7.06
N THR A 105 -17.28 -10.92 7.38
CA THR A 105 -16.40 -10.24 8.31
C THR A 105 -14.95 -10.63 8.08
N TYR A 106 -14.03 -9.76 8.48
CA TYR A 106 -12.61 -10.07 8.51
C TYR A 106 -11.88 -9.29 9.59
N GLU A 107 -10.76 -9.84 10.04
CA GLU A 107 -9.82 -9.20 10.93
C GLU A 107 -8.41 -9.51 10.44
N CYS A 108 -7.56 -8.48 10.30
CA CYS A 108 -6.17 -8.65 9.90
C CYS A 108 -5.24 -8.11 10.99
N THR A 109 -4.31 -8.95 11.44
CA THR A 109 -3.24 -8.57 12.37
C THR A 109 -1.93 -8.54 11.62
N LEU A 110 -1.33 -7.36 11.48
CA LEU A 110 -0.13 -7.11 10.68
C LEU A 110 1.01 -6.59 11.55
N GLN A 111 2.24 -6.98 11.23
CA GLN A 111 3.45 -6.49 11.91
C GLN A 111 4.64 -6.37 10.93
N PRO A 112 5.50 -5.35 11.09
CA PRO A 112 6.74 -5.26 10.33
C PRO A 112 7.75 -6.31 10.80
N VAL A 113 8.70 -6.66 9.94
CA VAL A 113 9.86 -7.45 10.37
C VAL A 113 10.70 -6.61 11.35
N PRO A 114 11.07 -7.14 12.53
CA PRO A 114 11.90 -6.40 13.47
C PRO A 114 13.20 -5.92 12.83
N PRO A 115 13.57 -4.62 12.93
CA PRO A 115 14.78 -4.08 12.28
C PRO A 115 16.07 -4.84 12.63
N ARG A 116 16.18 -5.31 13.88
CA ARG A 116 17.30 -6.14 14.35
C ARG A 116 17.50 -7.44 13.57
N ASN A 117 16.42 -8.05 13.06
CA ASN A 117 16.51 -9.28 12.28
C ASN A 117 16.97 -8.96 10.85
N ILE A 118 16.51 -7.84 10.30
CA ILE A 118 16.96 -7.35 9.00
C ILE A 118 18.45 -7.01 9.04
N GLN A 119 18.89 -6.22 10.03
CA GLN A 119 20.29 -5.82 10.16
C GLN A 119 21.26 -7.00 10.31
N LYS A 120 20.82 -8.10 10.93
CA LYS A 120 21.64 -9.33 11.05
C LYS A 120 21.86 -10.04 9.71
N ILE A 121 20.91 -9.93 8.77
CA ILE A 121 20.95 -10.61 7.48
C ILE A 121 21.49 -9.66 6.40
N CYS A 122 21.09 -8.39 6.46
CA CYS A 122 21.43 -7.33 5.53
C CYS A 122 21.69 -6.03 6.32
N PRO A 123 22.93 -5.80 6.79
CA PRO A 123 23.30 -4.60 7.55
C PRO A 123 23.10 -3.31 6.76
N ASP A 124 23.29 -3.39 5.43
CA ASP A 124 23.23 -2.23 4.54
C ASP A 124 21.83 -1.98 3.97
N CYS A 125 20.83 -2.83 4.25
CA CYS A 125 19.47 -2.62 3.72
C CYS A 125 18.81 -1.37 4.35
N PRO A 126 17.92 -0.67 3.61
CA PRO A 126 17.14 0.42 4.17
C PRO A 126 16.38 -0.03 5.41
N VAL A 127 16.44 0.78 6.47
CA VAL A 127 15.76 0.51 7.73
C VAL A 127 14.49 1.35 7.82
N ASP A 128 13.38 0.71 8.15
CA ASP A 128 12.11 1.40 8.37
C ASP A 128 12.21 2.37 9.55
N HIS A 129 11.62 3.55 9.38
CA HIS A 129 11.57 4.60 10.37
C HIS A 129 10.16 5.15 10.53
N CYS A 130 9.96 5.90 11.61
CA CYS A 130 8.68 6.56 11.87
C CYS A 130 8.42 7.64 10.80
N PRO A 131 7.33 7.53 10.01
CA PRO A 131 7.06 8.43 8.89
C PRO A 131 6.73 9.86 9.31
N THR A 132 6.36 10.08 10.58
CA THR A 132 6.01 11.40 11.11
C THR A 132 7.22 12.26 11.50
N LYS A 133 8.46 11.75 11.37
CA LYS A 133 9.65 12.56 11.67
C LYS A 133 9.82 13.69 10.63
N PRO A 134 10.21 14.91 11.03
CA PRO A 134 10.31 16.08 10.14
C PRO A 134 11.11 15.83 8.86
N ARG A 135 12.26 15.16 8.96
CA ARG A 135 13.11 14.82 7.81
C ARG A 135 12.40 14.06 6.67
N TYR A 136 11.38 13.27 6.98
CA TYR A 136 10.62 12.51 5.97
C TYR A 136 9.51 13.36 5.35
N LEU A 137 8.95 14.30 6.11
CA LEU A 137 8.07 15.31 5.52
C LEU A 137 8.86 16.22 4.57
N GLU A 138 10.06 16.65 4.96
CA GLU A 138 10.96 17.43 4.09
C GLU A 138 11.30 16.67 2.81
N ALA A 139 11.67 15.39 2.91
CA ALA A 139 11.93 14.56 1.74
C ALA A 139 10.69 14.41 0.83
N ALA A 140 9.49 14.23 1.41
CA ALA A 140 8.26 14.16 0.64
C ALA A 140 7.93 15.49 -0.05
N VAL A 141 8.12 16.62 0.63
CA VAL A 141 7.92 17.96 0.04
C VAL A 141 8.91 18.21 -1.11
N GLN A 142 10.18 17.85 -0.94
CA GLN A 142 11.19 17.96 -2.00
C GLN A 142 10.85 17.07 -3.20
N SER A 143 10.49 15.80 -2.97
CA SER A 143 10.04 14.90 -4.04
C SER A 143 8.80 15.43 -4.74
N LEU A 144 7.83 15.97 -3.99
CA LEU A 144 6.61 16.54 -4.58
C LEU A 144 6.87 17.82 -5.38
N ALA A 145 7.80 18.67 -4.94
CA ALA A 145 8.20 19.87 -5.69
C ALA A 145 8.68 19.50 -7.09
N LYS A 146 9.55 18.47 -7.19
CA LYS A 146 9.98 17.92 -8.48
C LYS A 146 8.81 17.41 -9.32
N PHE A 147 7.87 16.67 -8.73
CA PHE A 147 6.69 16.17 -9.44
C PHE A 147 5.80 17.32 -9.93
N ASN A 148 5.58 18.34 -9.12
CA ASN A 148 4.81 19.53 -9.48
C ASN A 148 5.47 20.32 -10.62
N GLU A 149 6.79 20.34 -10.70
CA GLU A 149 7.52 20.96 -11.80
C GLU A 149 7.43 20.15 -13.11
N GLU A 150 7.64 18.83 -13.04
CA GLU A 150 7.81 17.98 -14.22
C GLU A 150 6.50 17.36 -14.74
N SER A 151 5.45 17.28 -13.91
CA SER A 151 4.21 16.59 -14.31
C SER A 151 3.34 17.39 -15.28
N THR A 152 2.63 16.68 -16.14
CA THR A 152 1.66 17.23 -17.10
C THR A 152 0.26 17.46 -16.49
N GLN A 153 0.11 17.31 -15.18
CA GLN A 153 -1.16 17.56 -14.48
C GLN A 153 -1.51 19.04 -14.52
N THR A 154 -2.81 19.36 -14.55
CA THR A 154 -3.29 20.74 -14.71
C THR A 154 -3.20 21.56 -13.43
N HIS A 155 -3.22 20.93 -12.26
CA HIS A 155 -3.12 21.61 -10.96
C HIS A 155 -1.87 21.16 -10.20
N TYR A 156 -1.51 21.98 -9.21
CA TYR A 156 -0.50 21.63 -8.22
C TYR A 156 -1.04 20.70 -7.15
N PHE A 157 -0.15 19.92 -6.54
CA PHE A 157 -0.45 19.03 -5.44
C PHE A 157 0.25 19.47 -4.15
N SER A 158 -0.33 19.10 -3.01
CA SER A 158 0.25 19.25 -1.68
C SER A 158 0.40 17.88 -1.01
N VAL A 159 1.38 17.74 -0.12
CA VAL A 159 1.55 16.52 0.68
C VAL A 159 0.40 16.43 1.69
N LEU A 160 -0.31 15.30 1.70
CA LEU A 160 -1.32 15.01 2.72
C LEU A 160 -0.67 14.38 3.95
N ASN A 161 0.01 13.25 3.78
CA ASN A 161 0.75 12.57 4.84
C ASN A 161 1.77 11.59 4.27
N VAL A 162 2.83 11.35 5.04
CA VAL A 162 3.81 10.28 4.76
C VAL A 162 3.29 8.98 5.37
N THR A 163 3.12 7.94 4.56
CA THR A 163 2.59 6.64 4.98
C THR A 163 3.71 5.65 5.32
N ARG A 164 4.86 5.75 4.65
CA ARG A 164 6.07 4.99 4.99
C ARG A 164 7.32 5.82 4.81
N ALA A 165 8.32 5.51 5.63
CA ALA A 165 9.63 6.10 5.57
C ALA A 165 10.70 5.08 5.89
N SER A 166 11.80 5.11 5.14
CA SER A 166 13.00 4.35 5.45
C SER A 166 14.24 5.18 5.14
N MET A 167 15.38 4.74 5.65
CA MET A 167 16.65 5.40 5.42
C MET A 167 17.77 4.38 5.26
N GLN A 168 18.72 4.72 4.39
CA GLN A 168 19.92 3.95 4.13
C GLN A 168 21.12 4.91 4.07
N TRP A 169 22.31 4.41 4.36
CA TRP A 169 23.56 5.17 4.21
C TRP A 169 24.56 4.34 3.41
N VAL A 170 24.71 4.65 2.11
CA VAL A 170 25.69 3.98 1.23
C VAL A 170 26.75 4.97 0.78
N THR A 171 26.41 5.85 -0.15
CA THR A 171 27.28 6.97 -0.61
C THR A 171 27.00 8.27 0.15
N GLY A 172 26.14 8.21 1.15
CA GLY A 172 25.60 9.33 1.94
C GLY A 172 24.17 9.02 2.37
N PRO A 173 23.49 9.93 3.10
CA PRO A 173 22.15 9.67 3.60
C PRO A 173 21.11 9.65 2.47
N ALA A 174 20.44 8.51 2.34
CA ALA A 174 19.33 8.29 1.43
C ALA A 174 18.02 8.16 2.22
N HIS A 175 17.07 9.06 1.97
CA HIS A 175 15.73 9.02 2.56
C HIS A 175 14.75 8.52 1.51
N PHE A 176 13.98 7.49 1.84
CA PHE A 176 12.92 6.95 0.99
C PHE A 176 11.58 7.18 1.65
N VAL A 177 10.63 7.71 0.89
CA VAL A 177 9.31 8.08 1.40
C VAL A 177 8.22 7.59 0.48
N GLU A 178 7.14 7.15 1.08
CA GLU A 178 5.88 6.90 0.40
C GLU A 178 4.82 7.76 1.07
N PHE A 179 4.06 8.49 0.26
CA PHE A 179 3.21 9.55 0.78
C PHE A 179 1.98 9.76 -0.09
N LEU A 180 0.90 10.19 0.55
CA LEU A 180 -0.31 10.62 -0.13
C LEU A 180 -0.19 12.11 -0.47
N ILE A 181 -0.73 12.47 -1.62
CA ILE A 181 -0.84 13.83 -2.09
C ILE A 181 -2.30 14.16 -2.38
N GLN A 182 -2.66 15.43 -2.27
CA GLN A 182 -3.97 15.95 -2.59
C GLN A 182 -3.83 17.11 -3.57
N GLU A 183 -4.72 17.18 -4.55
CA GLU A 183 -4.79 18.29 -5.50
C GLU A 183 -5.11 19.61 -4.77
N THR A 184 -4.65 20.73 -5.33
CA THR A 184 -4.87 22.06 -4.77
C THR A 184 -5.72 22.91 -5.71
N SER A 185 -6.24 24.03 -5.22
CA SER A 185 -7.03 24.98 -6.03
C SER A 185 -6.21 25.75 -7.07
N CYS A 186 -4.90 25.53 -7.13
CA CYS A 186 -3.97 26.27 -7.97
C CYS A 186 -3.74 25.57 -9.30
N SER A 187 -4.06 26.25 -10.40
CA SER A 187 -3.75 25.78 -11.74
C SER A 187 -2.28 26.03 -12.08
N LYS A 188 -1.67 25.13 -12.86
CA LYS A 188 -0.34 25.35 -13.45
C LYS A 188 -0.35 26.36 -14.60
N SER A 189 -1.52 26.73 -15.12
CA SER A 189 -1.65 27.83 -16.09
C SER A 189 -1.39 29.20 -15.48
N ASP A 190 -1.54 29.30 -14.15
CA ASP A 190 -1.47 30.58 -13.46
C ASP A 190 -0.03 30.83 -13.02
N MET A 191 0.41 32.10 -13.07
CA MET A 191 1.71 32.47 -12.52
C MET A 191 1.64 32.48 -11.00
N ILE A 192 2.09 31.39 -10.39
CA ILE A 192 2.09 31.21 -8.93
C ILE A 192 3.52 31.31 -8.43
N ALA A 193 3.80 32.34 -7.63
CA ALA A 193 5.12 32.56 -7.05
C ALA A 193 5.44 31.59 -5.90
N ASP A 194 4.40 31.10 -5.20
CA ASP A 194 4.54 30.25 -4.01
C ASP A 194 3.40 29.22 -3.93
N ILE A 195 3.72 27.96 -4.27
CA ILE A 195 2.78 26.83 -4.24
C ILE A 195 2.31 26.53 -2.80
N SER A 196 3.06 26.94 -1.77
CA SER A 196 2.67 26.69 -0.38
C SER A 196 1.40 27.43 0.05
N GLN A 197 1.02 28.49 -0.69
CA GLN A 197 -0.22 29.24 -0.46
C GLN A 197 -1.45 28.60 -1.13
N CYS A 198 -1.24 27.57 -1.94
CA CYS A 198 -2.30 26.88 -2.64
C CYS A 198 -3.16 26.07 -1.67
N LYS A 199 -4.45 26.42 -1.60
CA LYS A 199 -5.39 25.74 -0.72
C LYS A 199 -5.58 24.29 -1.21
N PRO A 200 -5.35 23.29 -0.35
CA PRO A 200 -5.65 21.92 -0.70
C PRO A 200 -7.15 21.69 -0.90
N LEU A 201 -7.50 20.92 -1.93
CA LEU A 201 -8.87 20.45 -2.12
C LEU A 201 -9.21 19.35 -1.11
N PRO A 202 -10.50 19.15 -0.79
CA PRO A 202 -10.92 18.09 0.12
C PRO A 202 -10.34 16.71 -0.26
N PRO A 203 -9.83 15.92 0.70
CA PRO A 203 -9.23 14.60 0.43
C PRO A 203 -10.17 13.61 -0.24
N GLU A 204 -11.48 13.77 -0.04
CA GLU A 204 -12.52 12.93 -0.63
C GLU A 204 -12.57 13.02 -2.16
N LEU A 205 -11.93 14.04 -2.76
CA LEU A 205 -12.03 14.35 -4.17
C LEU A 205 -10.80 13.94 -4.99
N ALA A 206 -9.58 13.91 -4.44
CA ALA A 206 -8.38 13.78 -5.28
C ALA A 206 -7.11 13.32 -4.52
N VAL A 207 -7.21 12.30 -3.68
CA VAL A 207 -6.01 11.72 -3.05
C VAL A 207 -5.30 10.80 -4.03
N SER A 208 -4.00 11.01 -4.21
CA SER A 208 -3.11 10.21 -5.04
C SER A 208 -1.90 9.73 -4.23
N PHE A 209 -1.09 8.82 -4.78
CA PHE A 209 0.00 8.19 -4.04
C PHE A 209 1.34 8.34 -4.74
N CYS A 210 2.38 8.69 -4.00
CA CYS A 210 3.73 8.89 -4.52
C CYS A 210 4.76 8.06 -3.77
N LYS A 211 5.82 7.70 -4.50
CA LYS A 211 7.09 7.19 -3.96
C LYS A 211 8.18 8.19 -4.32
N GLY A 212 8.94 8.62 -3.32
CA GLY A 212 10.03 9.58 -3.48
C GLY A 212 11.30 9.08 -2.83
N SER A 213 12.43 9.58 -3.32
CA SER A 213 13.71 9.46 -2.62
C SER A 213 14.54 10.72 -2.73
N VAL A 214 15.27 11.02 -1.65
CA VAL A 214 16.24 12.12 -1.57
C VAL A 214 17.56 11.54 -1.08
N VAL A 215 18.56 11.56 -1.95
CA VAL A 215 19.89 10.99 -1.69
C VAL A 215 20.93 12.10 -1.75
N ASN A 216 21.58 12.38 -0.63
CA ASN A 216 22.72 13.30 -0.60
C ASN A 216 24.00 12.49 -0.83
N SER A 217 24.53 12.50 -2.05
CA SER A 217 25.74 11.75 -2.40
C SER A 217 26.98 12.53 -1.98
N HIS A 218 27.75 11.97 -1.05
CA HIS A 218 29.05 12.53 -0.65
C HIS A 218 30.14 12.27 -1.69
N VAL A 219 29.96 11.26 -2.54
CA VAL A 219 30.91 10.93 -3.62
C VAL A 219 30.77 11.95 -4.75
N GLU A 220 29.53 12.25 -5.15
CA GLU A 220 29.25 13.14 -6.27
C GLU A 220 29.03 14.59 -5.84
N HIS A 221 29.06 14.86 -4.53
CA HIS A 221 28.86 16.18 -3.95
C HIS A 221 27.56 16.86 -4.41
N GLN A 222 26.51 16.07 -4.63
CA GLN A 222 25.21 16.52 -5.11
C GLN A 222 24.05 15.75 -4.49
N GLN A 223 22.86 16.35 -4.56
CA GLN A 223 21.61 15.75 -4.12
C GLN A 223 20.83 15.20 -5.31
N PHE A 224 20.35 13.97 -5.17
CA PHE A 224 19.44 13.34 -6.12
C PHE A 224 18.04 13.24 -5.55
N VAL A 225 17.07 13.77 -6.29
CA VAL A 225 15.65 13.65 -5.96
C VAL A 225 14.97 12.83 -7.05
N THR A 226 14.28 11.76 -6.66
CA THR A 226 13.42 10.97 -7.55
C THR A 226 12.00 10.97 -7.01
N VAL A 227 11.02 10.91 -7.91
CA VAL A 227 9.61 10.85 -7.56
C VAL A 227 8.84 10.08 -8.64
N SER A 228 7.88 9.28 -8.22
CA SER A 228 6.92 8.62 -9.09
C SER A 228 5.57 8.63 -8.39
N CYS A 229 4.56 9.20 -9.04
CA CYS A 229 3.21 9.32 -8.49
C CYS A 229 2.20 8.58 -9.36
N GLU A 230 1.28 7.88 -8.72
CA GLU A 230 0.09 7.28 -9.31
C GLU A 230 -1.10 8.19 -8.99
N ILE A 231 -1.59 8.89 -10.00
CA ILE A 231 -2.75 9.78 -9.88
C ILE A 231 -4.02 8.95 -9.99
N TYR A 232 -4.87 9.02 -8.96
CA TYR A 232 -6.16 8.34 -8.96
C TYR A 232 -7.22 9.31 -9.48
N SER A 233 -7.86 8.98 -10.60
CA SER A 233 -9.02 9.72 -11.09
C SER A 233 -10.26 9.33 -10.28
N LEU A 234 -11.12 10.31 -9.99
CA LEU A 234 -12.49 10.03 -9.54
C LEU A 234 -13.18 9.14 -10.59
N GLN A 235 -13.61 7.96 -10.17
CA GLN A 235 -14.54 7.09 -10.92
C GLN A 235 -15.96 7.36 -10.46
#